data_AF-A0A3N5LG40-F1
#
_entry.id   AF-A0A3N5LG40-F1
#
_cell.length_a   1.000
_cell.length_b   1.000
_cell.length_c   1.000
_cell.angle_alpha   90.00
_cell.angle_beta   90.00
_cell.angle_gamma   90.00
#
_symmetry.space_group_name_H-M   'P 1'
#
loop_
_entity.id
_entity.type
_entity.pdbx_description
1 polymer ?
#
loop_
_entity_poly.entity_id
_entity_poly.type
_entity_poly.pdbx_seq_one_letter_code
_entity_poly.pdbx_strand_id
1 'polypeptide(L)'
;MQDVLVIRTPGAGLHEFTGSVERIVRASGIRQGLVTLFVQHTSCSLCVQENADPDVRRDLDAFFRRLVPDTDDPSMHWVSHRSEGPDDMPAHIKSALTAVSLSIPVADGRPALGTWQGIYLFEHRSGPHTRRVVVHVSP
;
A
#
# COMPACT_ATOMS: atom_id res chain seq x y z
N MET A 1 13.76 -12.78 9.99
CA MET A 1 12.45 -12.98 10.64
C MET A 1 11.36 -12.71 9.62
N GLN A 2 10.24 -13.45 9.65
CA GLN A 2 9.10 -13.19 8.76
C GLN A 2 7.79 -13.21 9.55
N ASP A 3 6.91 -12.27 9.24
CA ASP A 3 5.55 -12.15 9.79
C ASP A 3 4.55 -11.77 8.68
N VAL A 4 3.25 -11.84 8.95
CA VAL A 4 2.19 -11.42 8.02
C VAL A 4 1.22 -10.48 8.73
N LEU A 5 1.14 -9.25 8.25
CA LEU A 5 0.13 -8.29 8.67
C LEU A 5 -1.15 -8.46 7.86
N VAL A 6 -2.28 -8.43 8.57
CA VAL A 6 -3.62 -8.39 7.98
C VAL A 6 -4.17 -6.97 8.14
N ILE A 7 -4.45 -6.31 7.02
CA ILE A 7 -4.92 -4.92 6.98
C ILE A 7 -6.36 -4.94 6.46
N ARG A 8 -7.30 -4.38 7.23
CA ARG A 8 -8.68 -4.22 6.80
C ARG A 8 -8.87 -2.82 6.25
N THR A 9 -9.38 -2.73 5.04
CA THR A 9 -9.66 -1.48 4.35
C THR A 9 -11.18 -1.33 4.23
N PRO A 10 -11.80 -0.23 4.67
CA PRO A 10 -13.24 0.00 4.47
C PRO A 10 -13.58 0.39 3.03
N GLY A 11 -12.58 0.80 2.23
CA GLY A 11 -12.72 1.23 0.85
C GLY A 11 -11.43 1.90 0.35
N ALA A 12 -11.51 2.49 -0.84
CA ALA A 12 -10.38 3.10 -1.52
C ALA A 12 -9.71 4.22 -0.71
N GLY A 13 -8.39 4.32 -0.83
CA GLY A 13 -7.58 5.34 -0.18
C GLY A 13 -6.34 4.78 0.51
N LEU A 14 -5.60 5.66 1.19
CA LEU A 14 -4.36 5.32 1.87
C LEU A 14 -4.60 4.95 3.33
N HIS A 15 -4.32 3.70 3.67
CA HIS A 15 -4.47 3.13 5.01
C HIS A 15 -3.10 2.96 5.66
N GLU A 16 -2.82 3.78 6.67
CA GLU A 16 -1.53 3.84 7.35
C GLU A 16 -1.33 2.62 8.26
N PHE A 17 -0.13 2.02 8.26
CA PHE A 17 0.19 0.89 9.13
C PHE A 17 1.63 0.91 9.66
N THR A 18 2.28 2.07 9.72
CA THR A 18 3.68 2.24 10.12
C THR A 18 3.96 1.64 11.49
N GLY A 19 3.11 1.93 12.48
CA GLY A 19 3.28 1.42 13.85
C GLY A 19 3.25 -0.11 13.95
N SER A 20 2.64 -0.80 12.99
CA SER A 20 2.69 -2.27 12.91
C SER A 20 4.04 -2.78 12.44
N VAL A 21 4.63 -2.13 11.43
CA VAL A 21 5.98 -2.46 10.94
C VAL A 21 7.02 -2.15 12.01
N GLU A 22 6.92 -1.01 12.69
CA GLU A 22 7.83 -0.65 13.79
C GLU A 22 7.83 -1.67 14.93
N ARG A 23 6.65 -2.21 15.29
CA ARG A 23 6.55 -3.28 16.30
C ARG A 23 7.28 -4.54 15.85
N ILE A 24 7.10 -4.96 14.60
CA ILE A 24 7.77 -6.16 14.06
C ILE A 24 9.29 -5.96 14.03
N VAL A 25 9.77 -4.83 13.51
CA VAL A 25 11.21 -4.52 13.46
C VAL A 25 11.81 -4.53 14.86
N ARG A 26 11.17 -3.87 15.82
CA ARG A 26 11.63 -3.87 17.22
C ARG A 26 11.63 -5.27 17.85
N ALA A 27 10.59 -6.08 17.59
CA ALA A 27 10.50 -7.45 18.10
C ALA A 27 11.54 -8.39 17.46
N SER A 28 12.05 -8.06 16.27
CA SER A 28 13.09 -8.85 15.60
C SER A 28 14.46 -8.80 16.28
N GLY A 29 14.72 -7.78 17.11
CA GLY A 29 16.03 -7.53 17.73
C GLY A 29 17.11 -7.03 16.77
N ILE A 30 16.82 -6.90 15.47
CA ILE A 30 17.76 -6.41 14.45
C ILE A 30 17.95 -4.90 14.64
N ARG A 31 19.21 -4.48 14.83
CA ARG A 31 19.57 -3.06 15.06
C ARG A 31 19.89 -2.30 13.78
N GLN A 32 20.50 -2.98 12.81
CA GLN A 32 20.89 -2.45 11.51
C GLN A 32 20.53 -3.52 10.48
N GLY A 33 19.91 -3.13 9.37
CA GLY A 33 19.54 -4.07 8.31
C GLY A 33 18.44 -3.55 7.39
N LEU A 34 17.54 -4.44 6.96
CA LEU A 34 16.47 -4.13 6.01
C LEU A 34 15.15 -4.75 6.46
N VAL A 35 14.06 -3.98 6.34
CA VAL A 35 12.70 -4.52 6.34
C VAL A 35 12.12 -4.46 4.93
N THR A 36 11.71 -5.62 4.43
CA THR A 36 11.01 -5.77 3.16
C THR A 36 9.53 -6.03 3.44
N LEU A 37 8.66 -5.26 2.80
CA LEU A 37 7.22 -5.40 2.85
C LEU A 37 6.74 -5.86 1.48
N PHE A 38 5.93 -6.90 1.41
CA PHE A 38 5.37 -7.40 0.16
C PHE A 38 3.87 -7.65 0.28
N VAL A 39 3.06 -6.94 -0.49
CA VAL A 39 1.61 -7.16 -0.50
C VAL A 39 1.26 -8.34 -1.39
N GLN A 40 0.49 -9.29 -0.86
CA GLN A 40 0.08 -10.51 -1.58
C GLN A 40 -1.21 -10.29 -2.38
N HIS A 41 -1.32 -9.16 -3.07
CA HIS A 41 -2.52 -8.72 -3.79
C HIS A 41 -2.12 -7.93 -5.03
N THR A 42 -2.97 -7.91 -6.04
CA THR A 42 -2.73 -7.24 -7.33
C THR A 42 -3.70 -6.08 -7.60
N SER A 43 -4.60 -5.79 -6.66
CA SER A 43 -5.59 -4.70 -6.73
C SER A 43 -5.45 -3.68 -5.59
N CYS A 44 -4.31 -3.69 -4.91
CA CYS A 44 -3.88 -2.67 -3.97
C CYS A 44 -2.34 -2.57 -4.02
N SER A 45 -1.79 -1.57 -3.35
CA SER A 45 -0.36 -1.27 -3.41
C SER A 45 0.20 -0.90 -2.05
N LEU A 46 1.52 -0.75 -2.01
CA LEU A 46 2.27 -0.18 -0.90
C LEU A 46 2.92 1.13 -1.35
N CYS A 47 2.99 2.11 -0.46
CA CYS A 47 3.77 3.32 -0.67
C CYS A 47 4.27 3.92 0.65
N VAL A 48 5.34 4.72 0.55
CA VAL A 48 5.76 5.64 1.61
C VAL A 48 5.34 7.05 1.21
N GLN A 49 4.54 7.71 2.02
CA GLN A 49 4.01 9.05 1.75
C GLN A 49 3.87 9.87 3.03
N GLU A 50 3.44 11.13 2.89
CA GLU A 50 3.28 12.04 4.03
C GLU A 50 2.25 11.53 5.06
N ASN A 51 2.61 11.59 6.34
CA ASN A 51 1.76 11.17 7.46
C ASN A 51 1.22 12.30 8.35
N ALA A 52 1.50 13.56 8.02
CA ALA A 52 1.06 14.73 8.79
C ALA A 52 -0.25 15.30 8.25
N ASP A 53 -0.30 15.64 6.96
CA ASP A 53 -1.47 16.26 6.36
C ASP A 53 -2.45 15.22 5.75
N PRO A 54 -3.71 15.14 6.23
CA PRO A 54 -4.72 14.28 5.62
C PRO A 54 -5.04 14.63 4.15
N ASP A 55 -4.81 15.87 3.72
CA ASP A 55 -5.12 16.32 2.36
C ASP A 55 -4.19 15.66 1.34
N VAL A 56 -2.93 15.38 1.68
CA VAL A 56 -1.99 14.63 0.82
C VAL A 56 -2.56 13.26 0.45
N ARG A 57 -3.16 12.55 1.41
CA ARG A 57 -3.79 11.24 1.15
C ARG A 57 -5.03 11.39 0.27
N ARG A 58 -5.84 12.42 0.50
CA ARG A 58 -7.05 12.68 -0.30
C ARG A 58 -6.69 13.01 -1.75
N ASP A 59 -5.68 13.84 -1.95
CA ASP A 59 -5.26 14.31 -3.26
C ASP A 59 -4.56 13.20 -4.06
N LEU A 60 -3.76 12.36 -3.42
CA LEU A 60 -3.19 11.16 -4.05
C LEU A 60 -4.29 10.19 -4.52
N ASP A 61 -5.27 9.90 -3.66
CA ASP A 61 -6.42 9.07 -4.00
C ASP A 61 -7.24 9.68 -5.16
N ALA A 62 -7.53 10.98 -5.10
CA ALA A 62 -8.22 11.71 -6.16
C ALA A 62 -7.43 11.72 -7.48
N PHE A 63 -6.12 11.90 -7.44
CA PHE A 63 -5.25 11.85 -8.61
C PHE A 63 -5.32 10.48 -9.30
N PHE A 64 -5.18 9.38 -8.56
CA PHE A 64 -5.24 8.04 -9.14
C PHE A 64 -6.64 7.67 -9.67
N ARG A 65 -7.71 8.14 -9.03
CA ARG A 65 -9.08 8.00 -9.59
C ARG A 65 -9.24 8.71 -10.94
N ARG A 66 -8.60 9.88 -11.12
CA ARG A 66 -8.62 10.62 -12.40
C ARG A 66 -7.70 10.01 -13.45
N LEU A 67 -6.54 9.51 -13.03
CA LEU A 67 -5.55 8.89 -13.92
C LEU A 67 -6.05 7.56 -14.48
N VAL A 68 -6.74 6.78 -13.66
CA VAL A 68 -7.29 5.46 -14.02
C VAL A 68 -8.74 5.39 -13.49
N PRO A 69 -9.72 5.88 -14.29
CA PRO A 69 -11.12 5.85 -13.90
C PRO A 69 -11.70 4.43 -13.96
N ASP A 70 -12.93 4.30 -13.44
CA ASP A 70 -13.67 3.04 -13.48
C ASP A 70 -14.01 2.63 -14.92
N THR A 71 -14.24 1.34 -15.18
CA THR A 71 -14.43 0.83 -16.55
C THR A 71 -15.70 1.31 -17.24
N ASP A 72 -16.60 1.96 -16.51
CA ASP A 72 -17.81 2.59 -17.03
C ASP A 72 -17.51 3.97 -17.65
N ASP A 73 -16.33 4.54 -17.38
CA ASP A 73 -15.85 5.73 -18.07
C ASP A 73 -15.59 5.43 -19.57
N PRO A 74 -16.08 6.26 -20.51
CA PRO A 74 -15.87 6.04 -21.95
C PRO A 74 -14.40 5.91 -22.38
N SER A 75 -13.47 6.52 -21.64
CA SER A 75 -12.03 6.39 -21.88
C SER A 75 -11.50 4.97 -21.66
N MET A 76 -12.25 4.13 -20.95
CA MET A 76 -11.89 2.75 -20.59
C MET A 76 -12.50 1.70 -21.53
N HIS A 77 -13.01 2.08 -22.70
CA HIS A 77 -13.62 1.16 -23.69
C HIS A 77 -12.68 0.04 -24.17
N TRP A 78 -11.37 0.22 -24.07
CA TRP A 78 -10.35 -0.77 -24.43
C TRP A 78 -10.20 -1.89 -23.38
N VAL A 79 -10.73 -1.73 -22.17
CA VAL A 79 -10.65 -2.72 -21.10
C VAL A 79 -11.51 -3.95 -21.43
N SER A 80 -10.85 -5.10 -21.55
CA SER A 80 -11.51 -6.40 -21.79
C SER A 80 -11.91 -7.12 -20.50
N HIS A 81 -11.15 -6.96 -19.41
CA HIS A 81 -11.44 -7.58 -18.11
C HIS A 81 -12.50 -6.79 -17.34
N ARG A 82 -13.73 -7.32 -17.25
CA ARG A 82 -14.90 -6.63 -16.68
C ARG A 82 -15.74 -7.48 -15.70
N SER A 83 -15.23 -8.65 -15.29
CA SER A 83 -16.04 -9.64 -14.55
C SER A 83 -16.27 -9.33 -13.07
N GLU A 84 -15.41 -8.52 -12.44
CA GLU A 84 -15.36 -8.36 -10.98
C GLU A 84 -15.75 -6.95 -10.50
N GLY A 85 -16.53 -6.25 -11.31
CA GLY A 85 -16.99 -4.89 -11.05
C GLY A 85 -16.15 -3.82 -11.76
N PRO A 86 -16.67 -2.59 -11.84
CA PRO A 86 -16.09 -1.54 -12.68
C PRO A 86 -14.77 -0.97 -12.13
N ASP A 87 -14.43 -1.24 -10.87
CA ASP A 87 -13.22 -0.76 -10.21
C ASP A 87 -12.07 -1.78 -10.20
N ASP A 88 -12.30 -3.01 -10.68
CA ASP A 88 -11.33 -4.12 -10.57
C ASP A 88 -10.12 -3.97 -11.50
N MET A 89 -10.33 -3.93 -12.82
CA MET A 89 -9.22 -3.70 -13.77
C MET A 89 -8.51 -2.36 -13.52
N PRO A 90 -9.20 -1.25 -13.22
CA PRO A 90 -8.57 -0.02 -12.76
C PRO A 90 -7.66 -0.21 -11.55
N ALA A 91 -8.07 -1.00 -10.56
CA ALA A 91 -7.24 -1.32 -9.40
C ALA A 91 -5.97 -2.09 -9.77
N HIS A 92 -6.04 -2.99 -10.75
CA HIS A 92 -4.86 -3.65 -11.30
C HIS A 92 -3.89 -2.69 -11.99
N ILE A 93 -4.41 -1.75 -12.80
CA ILE A 93 -3.58 -0.73 -13.47
C ILE A 93 -2.92 0.17 -12.43
N LYS A 94 -3.68 0.67 -11.45
CA LYS A 94 -3.15 1.49 -10.34
C LYS A 94 -2.07 0.73 -9.56
N SER A 95 -2.24 -0.58 -9.34
CA SER A 95 -1.22 -1.43 -8.73
C SER A 95 0.04 -1.54 -9.58
N ALA A 96 -0.09 -1.77 -10.89
CA ALA A 96 1.05 -1.82 -11.81
C ALA A 96 1.82 -0.50 -11.93
N LEU A 97 1.15 0.65 -11.75
CA LEU A 97 1.77 1.98 -11.75
C LEU A 97 2.47 2.35 -10.44
N THR A 98 2.30 1.54 -9.40
CA THR A 98 2.83 1.79 -8.06
C THR A 98 3.71 0.61 -7.63
N ALA A 99 3.80 0.32 -6.33
CA ALA A 99 4.65 -0.74 -5.81
C ALA A 99 3.83 -1.78 -5.07
N VAL A 100 4.21 -3.05 -5.26
CA VAL A 100 3.75 -4.16 -4.40
C VAL A 100 4.79 -4.56 -3.35
N SER A 101 5.99 -4.00 -3.45
CA SER A 101 7.12 -4.26 -2.56
C SER A 101 7.77 -2.96 -2.10
N LEU A 102 8.09 -2.85 -0.82
CA LEU A 102 8.89 -1.77 -0.25
C LEU A 102 10.09 -2.36 0.48
N SER A 103 11.26 -1.75 0.33
CA SER A 103 12.47 -2.08 1.07
C SER A 103 12.90 -0.85 1.85
N ILE A 104 12.85 -0.91 3.19
CA ILE A 104 13.11 0.22 4.08
C ILE A 104 14.29 -0.14 4.97
N PRO A 105 15.36 0.67 5.03
CA PRO A 105 16.48 0.41 5.92
C PRO A 105 16.02 0.37 7.39
N VAL A 106 16.69 -0.45 8.19
CA VAL A 106 16.53 -0.47 9.65
C VAL A 106 17.78 0.16 10.26
N ALA A 107 17.59 1.17 11.10
CA ALA A 107 18.63 1.82 11.88
C ALA A 107 18.17 1.97 13.34
N ASP A 108 19.06 1.67 14.28
CA ASP A 108 18.77 1.67 15.71
C ASP A 108 17.51 0.90 16.13
N GLY A 109 17.25 -0.22 15.44
CA GLY A 109 16.11 -1.08 15.71
C GLY A 109 14.77 -0.49 15.29
N ARG A 110 14.78 0.46 14.35
CA ARG A 110 13.58 1.10 13.78
C ARG A 110 13.68 1.19 12.27
N PRO A 111 12.56 1.17 11.53
CA PRO A 111 12.55 1.61 10.14
C PRO A 111 13.12 3.04 10.06
N ALA A 112 14.09 3.26 9.19
CA ALA A 112 14.77 4.54 9.01
C ALA A 112 13.94 5.50 8.14
N LEU A 113 12.72 5.79 8.59
CA LEU A 113 11.80 6.73 7.95
C LEU A 113 12.14 8.16 8.35
N GLY A 114 11.94 9.11 7.43
CA GLY A 114 11.96 10.54 7.74
C GLY A 114 10.76 10.95 8.60
N THR A 115 10.84 12.13 9.23
CA THR A 115 9.81 12.65 10.15
C THR A 115 8.39 12.59 9.59
N TRP A 116 8.25 12.86 8.29
CA TRP A 116 6.96 12.95 7.62
C TRP A 116 6.59 11.68 6.85
N GLN A 117 7.40 10.61 6.91
CA GLN A 117 7.15 9.40 6.14
C GLN A 117 6.32 8.39 6.94
N GLY A 118 5.17 8.01 6.39
CA GLY A 118 4.37 6.87 6.83
C GLY A 118 4.34 5.76 5.78
N ILE A 119 4.11 4.53 6.23
CA ILE A 119 3.94 3.35 5.39
C ILE A 119 2.44 3.10 5.21
N TYR A 120 2.01 3.04 3.96
CA TYR A 120 0.60 2.93 3.59
C TYR A 120 0.32 1.71 2.73
N LEU A 121 -0.85 1.12 2.96
CA LEU A 121 -1.52 0.29 1.98
C LEU A 121 -2.47 1.20 1.20
N PHE A 122 -2.25 1.31 -0.10
CA PHE A 122 -3.13 2.06 -0.99
C PHE A 122 -4.18 1.11 -1.55
N GLU A 123 -5.38 1.17 -0.99
CA GLU A 123 -6.54 0.42 -1.46
C GLU A 123 -7.11 1.12 -2.71
N HIS A 124 -7.22 0.37 -3.80
CA HIS A 124 -7.74 0.91 -5.05
C HIS A 124 -9.20 0.52 -5.31
N ARG A 125 -9.70 -0.51 -4.60
CA ARG A 125 -11.09 -0.97 -4.69
C ARG A 125 -11.99 -0.12 -3.80
N SER A 126 -13.19 0.16 -4.26
CA SER A 126 -14.16 1.01 -3.57
C SER A 126 -14.76 0.35 -2.33
N GLY A 127 -14.95 -0.98 -2.36
CA GLY A 127 -15.54 -1.76 -1.29
C GLY A 127 -14.54 -2.19 -0.20
N PRO A 128 -15.04 -2.78 0.91
CA PRO A 128 -14.19 -3.23 1.99
C PRO A 128 -13.39 -4.49 1.61
N HIS A 129 -12.10 -4.51 1.93
CA HIS A 129 -11.23 -5.66 1.70
C HIS A 129 -10.38 -6.02 2.93
N THR A 130 -9.86 -7.25 2.91
CA THR A 130 -8.83 -7.70 3.85
C THR A 130 -7.58 -8.05 3.06
N ARG A 131 -6.52 -7.27 3.28
CA ARG A 131 -5.24 -7.37 2.58
C ARG A 131 -4.18 -8.02 3.47
N ARG A 132 -3.20 -8.67 2.84
CA ARG A 132 -2.10 -9.38 3.50
C ARG A 132 -0.78 -8.79 3.04
N VAL A 133 0.05 -8.38 4.00
CA VAL A 133 1.40 -7.87 3.75
C VAL A 133 2.39 -8.75 4.48
N VAL A 134 3.27 -9.40 3.74
CA VAL A 134 4.42 -10.13 4.29
C VAL A 134 5.44 -9.09 4.75
N VAL A 135 5.93 -9.25 5.97
CA VAL A 135 7.00 -8.44 6.55
C VAL A 135 8.19 -9.33 6.78
N HIS A 136 9.30 -9.06 6.09
CA HIS A 136 10.56 -9.77 6.26
C HIS A 136 11.60 -8.80 6.81
N VAL A 137 12.27 -9.16 7.91
CA VAL A 137 13.35 -8.37 8.50
C VAL A 137 14.63 -9.20 8.51
N SER A 138 15.70 -8.65 7.93
CA SER A 138 17.03 -9.25 7.90
C SER A 138 18.10 -8.23 8.31
N PRO A 139 19.24 -8.67 8.85
CA PRO A 139 20.43 -7.83 8.99
C PRO A 139 20.93 -7.29 7.65
#